data_AF-A0A1D2U1F9-F1
#
_entry.id   AF-A0A1D2U1F9-F1
#
_cell.length_a   1.000
_cell.length_b   1.000
_cell.length_c   1.000
_cell.angle_alpha   90.00
_cell.angle_beta   90.00
_cell.angle_gamma   90.00
#
_symmetry.space_group_name_H-M   'P 1'
#
loop_
_entity.id
_entity.type
_entity.pdbx_description
1 polymer ?
#
loop_
_entity_poly.entity_id
_entity_poly.type
_entity_poly.pdbx_seq_one_letter_code
_entity_poly.pdbx_strand_id
1 'polypeptide(L)'
;MKFAVGKAIIAGNQAPLPSLPRQAVNASGAILRVAKAVIKRQPIWLTPAKREEHQAICRSNQCGFFRESDQRCGHPRCGCFTRLKTLLTTEECPVGLFKREATTTPGLQDSRTLPATSVQSSRTDPSATSPAKP
;
A
#
# COMPACT_ATOMS: atom_id res chain seq x y z
N MET A 1 -18.10 -35.75 -39.53
CA MET A 1 -18.83 -34.75 -38.73
C MET A 1 -17.91 -33.56 -38.52
N LYS A 2 -18.18 -32.41 -39.16
CA LYS A 2 -17.35 -31.20 -39.08
C LYS A 2 -17.87 -30.38 -37.90
N PHE A 3 -17.10 -30.29 -36.82
CA PHE A 3 -17.43 -29.38 -35.72
C PHE A 3 -17.08 -27.96 -36.16
N ALA A 4 -18.11 -27.14 -36.37
CA ALA A 4 -17.99 -25.71 -36.47
C ALA A 4 -17.56 -25.18 -35.09
N VAL A 5 -16.27 -24.87 -34.93
CA VAL A 5 -15.78 -24.14 -33.76
C VAL A 5 -16.26 -22.70 -33.92
N GLY A 6 -17.37 -22.42 -33.24
CA GLY A 6 -17.90 -21.08 -33.07
C GLY A 6 -16.82 -20.16 -32.49
N LYS A 7 -16.58 -19.07 -33.21
CA LYS A 7 -15.67 -17.99 -32.87
C LYS A 7 -16.12 -17.37 -31.54
N ALA A 8 -15.44 -17.74 -30.44
CA ALA A 8 -15.66 -17.11 -29.14
C ALA A 8 -15.24 -15.63 -29.24
N ILE A 9 -16.21 -14.78 -28.95
CA ILE A 9 -16.14 -13.33 -29.03
C ILE A 9 -15.18 -12.80 -27.95
N ILE A 10 -14.10 -12.15 -28.39
CA ILE A 10 -13.19 -11.23 -27.67
C ILE A 10 -13.15 -11.42 -26.14
N ALA A 11 -12.40 -12.42 -25.66
CA ALA A 11 -11.82 -12.34 -24.33
C ALA A 11 -10.76 -11.24 -24.37
N GLY A 12 -11.08 -10.06 -23.84
CA GLY A 12 -10.15 -8.93 -23.75
C GLY A 12 -8.79 -9.40 -23.22
N ASN A 13 -7.72 -8.85 -23.79
CA ASN A 13 -6.32 -9.20 -23.59
C ASN A 13 -5.84 -8.99 -22.13
N GLN A 14 -6.43 -9.74 -21.20
CA GLN A 14 -6.13 -9.68 -19.77
C GLN A 14 -5.01 -10.67 -19.46
N ALA A 15 -4.11 -10.27 -18.56
CA ALA A 15 -3.00 -11.12 -18.14
C ALA A 15 -3.51 -12.49 -17.65
N PRO A 16 -2.94 -13.61 -18.12
CA PRO A 16 -3.35 -14.93 -17.69
C PRO A 16 -3.12 -15.10 -16.19
N LEU A 17 -4.00 -15.86 -15.52
CA LEU A 17 -3.75 -16.24 -14.14
C LEU A 17 -2.60 -17.27 -14.07
N PRO A 18 -1.86 -17.32 -12.94
CA PRO A 18 -0.90 -18.40 -12.72
C PRO A 18 -1.60 -19.76 -12.73
N SER A 19 -0.88 -20.83 -13.06
CA SER A 19 -1.40 -22.19 -12.97
C SER A 19 -1.88 -22.53 -11.56
N LEU A 20 -2.83 -23.46 -11.41
CA LEU A 20 -3.35 -23.85 -10.10
C LEU A 20 -2.26 -24.27 -9.09
N PRO A 21 -1.25 -25.09 -9.46
CA PRO A 21 -0.16 -25.41 -8.56
C PRO A 21 0.63 -24.17 -8.14
N ARG A 22 0.82 -23.22 -9.06
CA ARG A 22 1.52 -21.98 -8.76
C ARG A 22 0.72 -21.08 -7.83
N GLN A 23 -0.60 -21.02 -7.99
CA GLN A 23 -1.49 -20.31 -7.07
C GLN A 23 -1.42 -20.91 -5.66
N ALA A 24 -1.40 -22.23 -5.54
CA ALA A 24 -1.24 -22.90 -4.25
C ALA A 24 0.09 -22.53 -3.57
N VAL A 25 1.22 -22.59 -4.31
CA VAL A 25 2.54 -22.18 -3.80
C VAL A 25 2.54 -20.71 -3.35
N ASN A 26 1.94 -19.81 -4.16
CA ASN A 26 1.87 -18.39 -3.83
C ASN A 26 1.00 -18.16 -2.57
N ALA A 27 -0.11 -18.87 -2.43
CA ALA A 27 -1.00 -18.80 -1.26
C ALA A 27 -0.31 -19.32 0.00
N SER A 28 0.37 -20.47 -0.06
CA SER A 28 1.16 -20.99 1.08
C SER A 28 2.24 -19.98 1.51
N GLY A 29 2.90 -19.33 0.55
CA GLY A 29 3.85 -18.26 0.84
C GLY A 29 3.22 -17.07 1.57
N ALA A 30 2.01 -16.67 1.21
CA ALA A 30 1.26 -15.60 1.89
C ALA A 30 0.88 -16.00 3.32
N ILE A 31 0.38 -17.22 3.51
CA ILE A 31 0.04 -17.76 4.84
C ILE A 31 1.27 -17.76 5.76
N LEU A 32 2.43 -18.21 5.26
CA LEU A 32 3.66 -18.21 6.03
C LEU A 32 4.11 -16.78 6.42
N ARG A 33 3.90 -15.78 5.57
CA ARG A 33 4.20 -14.38 5.92
C ARG A 33 3.28 -13.86 7.03
N VAL A 34 1.98 -14.15 6.94
CA VAL A 34 1.01 -13.80 7.98
C VAL A 34 1.37 -14.50 9.30
N ALA A 35 1.64 -15.81 9.29
CA ALA A 35 2.04 -16.55 10.48
C ALA A 35 3.30 -15.97 11.13
N LYS A 36 4.32 -15.60 10.34
CA LYS A 36 5.52 -14.92 10.85
C LYS A 36 5.19 -13.57 11.48
N ALA A 37 4.28 -12.79 10.91
CA ALA A 37 3.83 -11.52 11.50
C ALA A 37 3.11 -11.73 12.83
N VAL A 38 2.24 -12.74 12.93
CA VAL A 38 1.55 -13.13 14.19
C VAL A 38 2.57 -13.48 15.28
N ILE A 39 3.53 -14.37 14.98
CA ILE A 39 4.56 -14.80 15.93
C ILE A 39 5.39 -13.60 16.42
N LYS A 40 5.71 -12.67 15.52
CA LYS A 40 6.45 -11.44 15.82
C LYS A 40 5.59 -10.33 16.43
N ARG A 41 4.30 -10.57 16.69
CA ARG A 41 3.33 -9.59 17.20
C ARG A 41 3.26 -8.30 16.35
N GLN A 42 3.42 -8.45 15.04
CA GLN A 42 3.32 -7.36 14.07
C GLN A 42 1.85 -7.14 13.67
N PRO A 43 1.43 -5.91 13.34
CA PRO A 43 0.08 -5.67 12.83
C PRO A 43 -0.07 -6.39 11.50
N ILE A 44 -1.21 -7.07 11.32
CA ILE A 44 -1.51 -7.86 10.12
C ILE A 44 -2.41 -7.07 9.17
N TRP A 45 -3.19 -6.14 9.71
CA TRP A 45 -4.23 -5.41 8.98
C TRP A 45 -3.74 -4.03 8.56
N LEU A 46 -3.95 -3.70 7.29
CA LEU A 46 -3.74 -2.34 6.79
C LEU A 46 -4.88 -1.42 7.25
N THR A 47 -4.55 -0.15 7.50
CA THR A 47 -5.54 0.90 7.74
C THR A 47 -6.46 1.07 6.52
N PRO A 48 -7.71 1.55 6.68
CA PRO A 48 -8.63 1.76 5.57
C PRO A 48 -8.05 2.67 4.47
N ALA A 49 -7.40 3.77 4.85
CA ALA A 49 -6.78 4.71 3.92
C ALA A 49 -5.69 4.05 3.06
N LYS A 50 -4.77 3.29 3.69
CA LYS A 50 -3.71 2.58 2.96
C LYS A 50 -4.26 1.46 2.08
N ARG A 51 -5.29 0.77 2.56
CA ARG A 51 -5.98 -0.26 1.78
C ARG A 51 -6.56 0.33 0.50
N GLU A 52 -7.22 1.48 0.59
CA GLU A 52 -7.78 2.18 -0.56
C GLU A 52 -6.70 2.64 -1.54
N GLU A 53 -5.61 3.22 -1.03
CA GLU A 53 -4.42 3.58 -1.83
C GLU A 53 -3.90 2.36 -2.62
N HIS A 54 -3.67 1.23 -1.96
CA HIS A 54 -3.16 0.03 -2.61
C HIS A 54 -4.17 -0.57 -3.61
N GLN A 55 -5.48 -0.48 -3.34
CA GLN A 55 -6.50 -0.90 -4.30
C GLN A 55 -6.54 0.00 -5.52
N ALA A 56 -6.39 1.31 -5.35
CA ALA A 56 -6.30 2.26 -6.46
C ALA A 56 -5.09 1.96 -7.34
N ILE A 57 -3.93 1.63 -6.76
CA ILE A 57 -2.74 1.18 -7.49
C ILE A 57 -2.99 -0.10 -8.30
N CYS A 58 -3.76 -1.04 -7.76
CA CYS A 58 -4.10 -2.25 -8.51
C CYS A 58 -5.05 -1.92 -9.68
N ARG A 59 -6.08 -1.12 -9.42
CA ARG A 59 -7.09 -0.72 -10.43
C ARG A 59 -6.52 0.18 -11.52
N SER A 60 -5.51 0.99 -11.22
CA SER A 60 -4.81 1.78 -12.24
C SER A 60 -4.04 0.90 -13.23
N ASN A 61 -3.85 -0.39 -12.91
CA ASN A 61 -3.20 -1.39 -13.74
C ASN A 61 -1.82 -0.94 -14.27
N GLN A 62 -1.10 -0.09 -13.53
CA GLN A 62 0.24 0.36 -13.92
C GLN A 62 1.22 -0.79 -14.14
N CYS A 63 0.99 -1.94 -13.50
CA CYS A 63 1.80 -3.15 -13.68
C CYS A 63 1.37 -4.03 -14.85
N GLY A 64 0.23 -3.79 -15.49
CA GLY A 64 -0.30 -4.59 -16.61
C GLY A 64 -0.89 -5.96 -16.23
N PHE A 65 -0.93 -6.31 -14.94
CA PHE A 65 -1.39 -7.64 -14.48
C PHE A 65 -2.76 -7.63 -13.79
N PHE A 66 -3.39 -6.47 -13.61
CA PHE A 66 -4.72 -6.43 -13.02
C PHE A 66 -5.77 -6.96 -14.00
N ARG A 67 -6.64 -7.82 -13.50
CA ARG A 67 -7.73 -8.44 -14.24
C ARG A 67 -9.05 -7.86 -13.74
N GLU A 68 -9.64 -6.98 -14.52
CA GLU A 68 -10.91 -6.31 -14.17
C GLU A 68 -12.05 -7.33 -14.02
N SER A 69 -12.08 -8.38 -14.85
CA SER A 69 -13.19 -9.34 -14.90
C SER A 69 -13.40 -10.13 -13.61
N ASP A 70 -12.33 -10.38 -12.86
CA ASP A 70 -12.36 -11.20 -11.64
C ASP A 70 -11.75 -10.47 -10.42
N GLN A 71 -11.29 -9.23 -10.59
CA GLN A 71 -10.65 -8.42 -9.55
C GLN A 71 -9.41 -9.10 -8.94
N ARG A 72 -8.64 -9.82 -9.77
CA ARG A 72 -7.41 -10.53 -9.38
C ARG A 72 -6.17 -9.95 -10.05
N CYS A 73 -5.01 -10.38 -9.57
CA CYS A 73 -3.73 -10.10 -10.20
C CYS A 73 -3.23 -11.33 -10.96
N GLY A 74 -3.00 -11.21 -12.26
CA GLY A 74 -2.43 -12.23 -13.15
C GLY A 74 -0.90 -12.36 -13.08
N HIS A 75 -0.21 -11.61 -12.21
CA HIS A 75 1.25 -11.69 -12.13
C HIS A 75 1.69 -13.12 -11.70
N PRO A 76 2.72 -13.75 -12.31
CA PRO A 76 3.12 -15.14 -12.02
C PRO A 76 3.53 -15.42 -10.56
N ARG A 77 4.00 -14.38 -9.87
CA ARG A 77 4.32 -14.37 -8.42
C ARG A 77 3.16 -13.90 -7.53
N CYS A 78 1.99 -13.71 -8.11
CA CYS A 78 0.75 -13.29 -7.46
C CYS A 78 -0.39 -14.21 -7.92
N GLY A 79 -1.64 -13.80 -7.77
CA GLY A 79 -2.83 -14.62 -8.04
C GLY A 79 -3.98 -14.32 -7.07
N CYS A 80 -3.70 -13.54 -6.03
CA CYS A 80 -4.69 -13.15 -5.02
C CYS A 80 -5.74 -12.19 -5.59
N PHE A 81 -6.91 -12.21 -4.96
CA PHE A 81 -7.89 -11.14 -5.11
C PHE A 81 -7.32 -9.84 -4.56
N THR A 82 -7.52 -8.75 -5.31
CA THR A 82 -7.03 -7.42 -4.92
C THR A 82 -7.53 -7.02 -3.54
N ARG A 83 -8.81 -7.27 -3.24
CA ARG A 83 -9.40 -6.97 -1.91
C ARG A 83 -8.69 -7.66 -0.76
N LEU A 84 -8.28 -8.92 -0.93
CA LEU A 84 -7.58 -9.68 0.11
C LEU A 84 -6.12 -9.22 0.21
N LYS A 85 -5.48 -9.01 -0.93
CA LYS A 85 -4.08 -8.61 -0.99
C LYS A 85 -3.83 -7.27 -0.30
N THR A 86 -4.68 -6.28 -0.56
CA THR A 86 -4.51 -4.93 0.00
C THR A 86 -5.00 -4.81 1.45
N LEU A 87 -5.55 -5.89 2.00
CA LEU A 87 -6.02 -5.99 3.38
C LEU A 87 -4.86 -6.16 4.37
N LEU A 88 -3.77 -6.79 3.90
CA LEU A 88 -2.70 -7.31 4.74
C LEU A 88 -1.44 -6.45 4.65
N THR A 89 -0.83 -6.15 5.80
CA THR A 89 0.49 -5.48 5.90
C THR A 89 1.62 -6.30 5.30
N THR A 90 1.44 -7.62 5.27
CA THR A 90 2.47 -8.58 4.87
C THR A 90 2.58 -8.80 3.37
N GLU A 91 1.72 -8.14 2.58
CA GLU A 91 1.63 -8.29 1.14
C GLU A 91 2.26 -7.10 0.39
N GLU A 92 2.75 -7.36 -0.82
CA GLU A 92 3.41 -6.36 -1.67
C GLU A 92 3.07 -6.55 -3.15
N CYS A 93 3.24 -5.50 -3.95
CA CYS A 93 3.19 -5.62 -5.39
C CYS A 93 4.49 -6.29 -5.89
N PRO A 94 4.45 -7.38 -6.68
CA PRO A 94 5.65 -8.07 -7.14
C PRO A 94 6.56 -7.22 -8.04
N VAL A 95 5.98 -6.17 -8.66
CA VAL A 95 6.71 -5.19 -9.47
C VAL A 95 7.11 -3.93 -8.68
N GLY A 96 6.84 -3.90 -7.37
CA GLY A 96 7.32 -2.85 -6.46
C GLY A 96 6.45 -1.59 -6.35
N LEU A 97 5.26 -1.54 -6.95
CA LEU A 97 4.37 -0.36 -6.87
C LEU A 97 3.85 -0.04 -5.46
N PHE A 98 3.78 -1.04 -4.59
CA PHE A 98 3.60 -0.85 -3.15
C PHE A 98 4.37 -1.94 -2.41
N LYS A 99 4.84 -1.62 -1.20
CA LYS A 99 5.63 -2.53 -0.36
C LYS A 99 4.80 -3.06 0.80
N ARG A 100 5.32 -4.10 1.44
CA ARG A 100 4.81 -4.54 2.76
C ARG A 100 5.02 -3.40 3.73
N GLU A 101 4.04 -3.18 4.59
CA GLU A 101 4.24 -2.22 5.66
C GLU A 101 5.18 -2.83 6.70
N ALA A 102 6.39 -2.28 6.75
CA ALA A 102 7.35 -2.62 7.77
C ALA A 102 6.76 -2.19 9.12
N THR A 103 6.93 -3.06 10.11
CA THR A 103 6.47 -2.84 11.48
C THR A 103 7.26 -1.70 12.10
N THR A 104 6.91 -0.46 11.79
CA THR A 104 7.20 0.65 12.68
C THR A 104 6.18 0.53 13.79
N THR A 105 6.66 0.18 14.99
CA THR A 105 5.89 0.24 16.23
C THR A 105 5.02 1.50 16.22
N PRO A 106 3.69 1.42 16.44
CA PRO A 106 2.88 2.60 16.68
C PRO A 106 3.35 3.21 18.00
N GLY A 107 4.30 4.13 17.94
CA GLY A 107 4.98 4.65 19.12
C GLY A 107 6.24 5.48 18.90
N LEU A 108 6.70 5.69 17.66
CA LEU A 108 7.73 6.69 17.39
C LEU A 108 7.40 7.42 16.08
N GLN A 109 6.50 8.40 16.20
CA GLN A 109 6.53 9.50 15.23
C GLN A 109 7.85 10.22 15.47
N ASP A 110 8.75 10.18 14.48
CA ASP A 110 9.89 11.08 14.45
C ASP A 110 9.37 12.52 14.41
N SER A 111 9.21 13.12 15.59
CA SER A 111 9.07 14.57 15.78
C SER A 111 10.38 15.31 15.50
N ARG A 112 11.25 14.79 14.63
CA ARG A 112 12.54 15.39 14.29
C ARG A 112 12.71 15.47 12.79
N THR A 113 11.96 16.38 12.16
CA THR A 113 12.53 17.34 11.20
C THR A 113 11.58 18.54 11.13
N LEU A 114 11.55 19.33 12.20
CA LEU A 114 11.31 20.77 12.04
C LEU A 114 12.69 21.38 11.76
N PRO A 115 12.93 22.11 10.65
CA PRO A 115 14.05 23.03 10.64
C PRO A 115 13.78 24.05 11.74
N ALA A 116 14.63 24.05 12.75
CA ALA A 116 14.74 25.12 13.72
C ALA A 116 15.21 26.38 12.99
N THR A 117 14.28 27.15 12.43
CA THR A 117 14.54 28.55 12.14
C THR A 117 14.39 29.29 13.46
N SER A 118 15.55 29.57 14.04
CA SER A 118 15.77 30.34 15.24
C SER A 118 14.90 31.61 15.32
N VAL A 119 14.13 31.67 16.40
CA VAL A 119 13.95 32.82 17.30
C VAL A 119 14.69 34.10 16.88
N GLN A 120 13.95 35.17 16.61
CA GLN A 120 14.34 36.49 17.06
C GLN A 120 13.15 37.20 17.69
N SER A 121 13.13 37.12 19.03
CA SER A 121 12.21 37.78 19.93
C SER A 121 12.75 39.18 20.20
N SER A 122 12.23 40.20 19.51
CA SER A 122 12.40 41.60 19.92
C SER A 122 11.16 42.01 20.73
N ARG A 123 11.21 41.72 22.04
CA ARG A 123 10.42 42.45 23.04
C ARG A 123 11.28 43.61 23.53
N THR A 124 10.83 44.82 23.25
CA THR A 124 11.18 46.01 24.04
C THR A 124 9.87 46.68 24.39
N ASP A 125 9.46 46.48 25.63
CA ASP A 125 8.60 47.36 26.42
C ASP A 125 9.37 47.54 27.74
N PRO A 126 9.30 48.70 28.44
CA PRO A 126 8.04 49.40 28.68
C PRO A 126 8.08 50.94 28.65
N SER A 127 6.86 51.46 28.52
CA SER A 127 6.42 52.81 28.85
C SER A 127 6.81 53.25 30.27
N ALA A 128 7.36 54.48 30.43
CA ALA A 128 7.21 55.30 31.65
C ALA A 128 7.67 56.77 31.44
N THR A 129 6.71 57.70 31.59
CA THR A 129 6.82 58.92 32.43
C THR A 129 7.61 60.16 31.93
N SER A 130 6.86 61.20 31.53
CA SER A 130 7.17 62.65 31.58
C SER A 130 7.39 63.12 33.04
N PRO A 131 8.11 64.21 33.46
CA PRO A 131 8.17 65.54 32.82
C PRO A 131 9.49 66.39 32.99
N ALA A 132 9.45 67.62 32.44
CA ALA A 132 10.01 68.90 32.98
C ALA A 132 11.22 69.60 32.29
N LYS A 133 10.90 70.80 31.74
CA LYS A 133 11.58 72.14 31.80
C LYS A 133 12.97 72.37 31.15
N PRO A 134 13.43 73.64 30.93
CA PRO A 134 13.00 74.95 31.46
C PRO A 134 12.04 75.77 30.59
#